data_AF-A0A516PW89-F1
#
_entry.id   AF-A0A516PW89-F1
#
_cell.length_a   1.000
_cell.length_b   1.000
_cell.length_c   1.000
_cell.angle_alpha   90.00
_cell.angle_beta   90.00
_cell.angle_gamma   90.00
#
_symmetry.space_group_name_H-M   'P 1'
#
loop_
_entity.id
_entity.type
_entity.pdbx_description
1 polymer ?
#
loop_
_entity_poly.entity_id
_entity_poly.type
_entity_poly.pdbx_seq_one_letter_code
_entity_poly.pdbx_strand_id
1 'polypeptide(L)'
;MAGMQFWDWYGDGSTYVVDIGLACCTLEFEAAAGARTAVDLTPEEVPPHSRVVVVVSGTVTDRLTDPVLAIIDRVRRAVPEAKVVSFGACASAGGPYWDSYAVTKGIDQLTPVDAYVPGCPPPPDALNRTVAELTERADV
;
A
#
# COMPACT_ATOMS: atom_id res chain seq x y z
N MET A 1 12.83 11.85 -12.79
CA MET A 1 12.52 11.32 -11.46
C MET A 1 11.30 10.43 -11.67
N ALA A 2 11.45 9.12 -11.54
CA ALA A 2 10.43 8.15 -11.97
C ALA A 2 9.12 8.39 -11.22
N GLY A 3 8.02 8.53 -11.96
CA GLY A 3 6.68 8.69 -11.43
C GLY A 3 6.32 7.52 -10.52
N MET A 4 5.61 7.81 -9.44
CA MET A 4 5.01 6.80 -8.59
C MET A 4 3.72 6.38 -9.26
N GLN A 5 3.52 5.09 -9.52
CA GLN A 5 2.31 4.68 -10.21
C GLN A 5 1.14 4.69 -9.23
N PHE A 6 0.09 5.45 -9.54
CA PHE A 6 -1.17 5.41 -8.82
C PHE A 6 -2.18 4.59 -9.62
N TRP A 7 -3.12 3.96 -8.92
CA TRP A 7 -4.27 3.31 -9.52
C TRP A 7 -5.53 4.04 -9.07
N ASP A 8 -6.32 4.53 -10.02
CA ASP A 8 -7.66 5.00 -9.72
C ASP A 8 -8.52 3.78 -9.37
N TRP A 9 -8.80 3.63 -8.07
CA TRP A 9 -9.34 2.38 -7.56
C TRP A 9 -10.79 2.13 -7.98
N TYR A 10 -11.51 3.21 -8.27
CA TYR A 10 -12.93 3.16 -8.64
C TYR A 10 -13.21 3.75 -10.03
N GLY A 11 -12.20 4.32 -10.70
CA GLY A 11 -12.33 4.92 -12.02
C GLY A 11 -13.04 6.27 -12.03
N ASP A 12 -13.26 6.86 -10.85
CA ASP A 12 -13.97 8.13 -10.65
C ASP A 12 -13.09 9.21 -10.01
N GLY A 13 -11.78 8.94 -9.83
CA GLY A 13 -10.81 9.83 -9.22
C GLY A 13 -11.01 10.06 -7.72
N SER A 14 -11.93 9.36 -7.06
CA SER A 14 -12.20 9.56 -5.63
C SER A 14 -11.16 8.90 -4.73
N THR A 15 -10.54 7.82 -5.19
CA THR A 15 -9.55 7.05 -4.42
C THR A 15 -8.42 6.63 -5.33
N TYR A 16 -7.21 7.01 -4.94
CA TYR A 16 -5.99 6.50 -5.54
C TYR A 16 -5.30 5.54 -4.59
N VAL A 17 -4.91 4.39 -5.12
CA VAL A 17 -4.10 3.43 -4.37
C VAL A 17 -2.70 3.43 -4.97
N VAL A 18 -1.69 3.37 -4.12
CA VAL A 18 -0.30 3.22 -4.54
C VAL A 18 0.30 2.00 -3.86
N ASP A 19 0.96 1.16 -4.65
CA ASP A 19 1.66 -0.01 -4.14
C ASP A 19 3.16 0.25 -3.99
N ILE A 20 3.66 -0.05 -2.80
CA ILE A 20 5.09 -0.21 -2.54
C ILE A 20 5.37 -1.71 -2.67
N GLY A 21 5.60 -2.13 -3.91
CA GLY A 21 5.83 -3.53 -4.26
C GLY A 21 7.20 -4.04 -3.86
N LEU A 22 7.26 -4.97 -2.89
CA LEU A 22 8.51 -5.47 -2.32
C LEU A 22 8.76 -6.96 -2.56
N ALA A 23 7.70 -7.78 -2.67
CA ALA A 23 7.82 -9.23 -2.81
C ALA A 23 6.56 -9.86 -3.45
N CYS A 24 6.25 -11.11 -3.11
CA CYS A 24 5.16 -11.88 -3.71
C CYS A 24 3.76 -11.29 -3.54
N CYS A 25 3.52 -10.47 -2.50
CA CYS A 25 2.22 -9.84 -2.30
C CYS A 25 1.89 -8.82 -3.39
N THR A 26 2.87 -8.26 -4.09
CA THR A 26 2.64 -7.38 -5.23
C THR A 26 1.84 -8.06 -6.35
N LEU A 27 1.99 -9.37 -6.54
CA LEU A 27 1.20 -10.09 -7.55
C LEU A 27 -0.29 -10.14 -7.20
N GLU A 28 -0.62 -10.27 -5.90
CA GLU A 28 -2.01 -10.22 -5.46
C GLU A 28 -2.55 -8.79 -5.43
N PHE A 29 -1.68 -7.79 -5.24
CA PHE A 29 -2.03 -6.39 -5.48
C PHE A 29 -2.39 -6.14 -6.94
N GLU A 30 -1.57 -6.60 -7.89
CA GLU A 30 -1.83 -6.47 -9.33
C GLU A 30 -3.09 -7.23 -9.75
N ALA A 31 -3.30 -8.44 -9.20
CA ALA A 31 -4.54 -9.19 -9.40
C ALA A 31 -5.75 -8.45 -8.81
N ALA A 32 -5.60 -7.78 -7.67
CA ALA A 32 -6.64 -6.96 -7.08
C ALA A 32 -6.93 -5.73 -7.93
N ALA A 33 -5.89 -5.03 -8.41
CA ALA A 33 -6.01 -3.87 -9.29
C ALA A 33 -6.71 -4.24 -10.61
N GLY A 34 -6.39 -5.40 -11.19
CA GLY A 34 -7.06 -5.93 -12.37
C GLY A 34 -6.96 -4.96 -13.56
N ALA A 35 -8.10 -4.62 -14.15
CA ALA A 35 -8.20 -3.69 -15.28
C ALA A 35 -8.35 -2.20 -14.88
N ARG A 36 -8.12 -1.85 -13.60
CA ARG A 36 -8.20 -0.46 -13.13
C ARG A 36 -7.17 0.43 -13.81
N THR A 37 -7.52 1.70 -13.95
CA THR A 37 -6.69 2.68 -14.64
C THR A 37 -5.46 3.03 -13.80
N ALA A 38 -4.28 2.65 -14.31
CA ALA A 38 -3.02 3.22 -13.83
C ALA A 38 -2.91 4.67 -14.31
N VAL A 39 -2.57 5.56 -13.39
CA VAL A 39 -2.39 6.99 -13.63
C VAL A 39 -0.97 7.36 -13.23
N ASP A 40 -0.24 7.99 -14.14
CA ASP A 40 1.07 8.56 -13.86
C ASP A 40 0.87 9.91 -13.16
N LEU A 41 1.00 9.92 -11.84
CA LEU A 41 0.87 11.10 -11.00
C LEU A 41 2.06 11.17 -10.04
N THR A 42 2.48 12.38 -9.72
CA THR A 42 3.22 12.63 -8.50
C THR A 42 2.25 12.83 -7.33
N PRO A 43 2.66 12.56 -6.07
CA PRO A 43 1.80 12.82 -4.91
C PRO A 43 1.24 14.25 -4.89
N GLU A 44 2.03 15.21 -5.35
CA GLU A 44 1.66 16.63 -5.41
C GLU A 44 0.58 16.95 -6.47
N GLU A 45 0.34 16.04 -7.43
CA GLU A 45 -0.67 16.16 -8.49
C GLU A 45 -1.97 15.43 -8.17
N VAL A 46 -2.07 14.74 -7.02
CA VAL A 46 -3.31 14.10 -6.58
C VAL A 46 -4.39 15.17 -6.40
N PRO A 47 -5.58 15.02 -7.01
CA PRO A 47 -6.64 16.00 -6.91
C PRO A 47 -7.06 16.29 -5.44
N PRO A 48 -7.40 17.54 -5.11
CA PRO A 48 -7.92 17.87 -3.80
C PRO A 48 -9.16 17.04 -3.46
N HIS A 49 -9.26 16.57 -2.21
CA HIS A 49 -10.32 15.69 -1.69
C HIS A 49 -10.31 14.24 -2.17
N SER A 50 -9.40 13.84 -3.05
CA SER A 50 -9.17 12.43 -3.35
C SER A 50 -8.49 11.74 -2.18
N ARG A 51 -8.94 10.53 -1.86
CA ARG A 51 -8.33 9.70 -0.81
C ARG A 51 -7.13 8.95 -1.38
N VAL A 52 -6.08 8.79 -0.58
CA VAL A 52 -4.92 7.99 -0.96
C VAL A 52 -4.72 6.83 0.02
N VAL A 53 -4.55 5.63 -0.53
CA VAL A 53 -4.17 4.44 0.23
C VAL A 53 -2.81 3.95 -0.26
N VAL A 54 -1.84 3.91 0.64
CA VAL A 54 -0.51 3.35 0.41
C VAL A 54 -0.49 1.91 0.89
N VAL A 55 -0.23 0.98 -0.01
CA VAL A 55 -0.15 -0.45 0.29
C VAL A 55 1.32 -0.85 0.35
N VAL A 56 1.74 -1.45 1.45
CA VAL A 56 3.07 -2.04 1.58
C VAL A 56 2.95 -3.53 1.34
N SER A 57 3.32 -3.98 0.14
CA SER A 57 3.10 -5.36 -0.30
C SER A 57 4.39 -6.19 -0.23
N GLY A 58 4.51 -6.95 0.85
CA GLY A 58 5.57 -7.95 1.01
C GLY A 58 6.65 -7.58 2.03
N THR A 59 7.81 -8.21 1.89
CA THR A 59 8.85 -8.20 2.93
C THR A 59 9.62 -6.88 2.96
N VAL A 60 9.57 -6.19 4.09
CA VAL A 60 10.42 -5.02 4.37
C VAL A 60 11.76 -5.51 4.90
N THR A 61 12.83 -5.31 4.13
CA THR A 61 14.19 -5.58 4.61
C THR A 61 14.77 -4.34 5.28
N ASP A 62 15.70 -4.52 6.20
CA ASP A 62 16.28 -3.40 6.97
C ASP A 62 17.00 -2.38 6.07
N ARG A 63 17.43 -2.80 4.87
CA ARG A 63 18.02 -1.91 3.85
C ARG A 63 17.00 -1.06 3.10
N LEU A 64 15.73 -1.45 3.11
CA LEU A 64 14.66 -0.79 2.38
C LEU A 64 13.79 0.10 3.27
N THR A 65 14.06 0.17 4.58
CA THR A 65 13.30 0.99 5.53
C THR A 65 13.26 2.46 5.11
N ASP A 66 14.42 3.04 4.79
CA ASP A 66 14.51 4.47 4.46
C ASP A 66 13.82 4.79 3.12
N PRO A 67 14.01 4.02 2.03
CA PRO A 67 13.22 4.19 0.81
C PRO A 67 11.71 4.06 1.02
N VAL A 68 11.25 3.06 1.78
CA VAL A 68 9.82 2.84 2.04
C VAL A 68 9.24 4.01 2.81
N LEU A 69 9.93 4.47 3.87
CA LEU A 69 9.52 5.64 4.64
C LEU A 69 9.51 6.91 3.79
N ALA A 70 10.53 7.13 2.97
CA ALA A 70 10.59 8.31 2.11
C ALA A 70 9.41 8.39 1.12
N ILE A 71 8.94 7.24 0.61
CA ILE A 71 7.74 7.16 -0.23
C ILE A 71 6.49 7.53 0.57
N ILE A 72 6.28 6.89 1.73
CA ILE A 72 5.11 7.12 2.59
C ILE A 72 5.06 8.58 3.06
N ASP A 73 6.20 9.14 3.48
CA ASP A 73 6.32 10.53 3.93
C ASP A 73 6.13 11.52 2.79
N ARG A 74 6.55 11.18 1.57
CA ARG A 74 6.25 12.02 0.40
C ARG A 74 4.75 12.05 0.12
N VAL A 75 4.09 10.90 0.16
CA VAL A 75 2.63 10.82 -0.02
C VAL A 75 1.91 11.60 1.07
N ARG A 76 2.25 11.39 2.35
CA ARG A 76 1.64 12.08 3.49
C ARG A 76 1.89 13.59 3.51
N ARG A 77 2.98 14.08 2.92
CA ARG A 77 3.21 15.53 2.78
C ARG A 77 2.25 16.18 1.79
N ALA A 78 1.88 15.46 0.72
CA ALA A 78 0.92 15.95 -0.27
C ALA A 78 -0.53 15.70 0.17
N VAL A 79 -0.79 14.54 0.78
CA VAL A 79 -2.11 14.08 1.25
C VAL A 79 -2.00 13.64 2.72
N PRO A 80 -2.15 14.55 3.69
CA PRO A 80 -1.96 14.26 5.12
C PRO A 80 -2.80 13.11 5.68
N GLU A 81 -3.98 12.89 5.12
CA GLU A 81 -4.92 11.83 5.50
C GLU A 81 -4.62 10.47 4.85
N ALA A 82 -3.54 10.35 4.07
CA ALA A 82 -3.19 9.12 3.37
C ALA A 82 -3.05 7.93 4.34
N LYS A 83 -3.76 6.85 3.99
CA LYS A 83 -3.88 5.62 4.79
C LYS A 83 -2.79 4.63 4.41
N VAL A 84 -2.22 3.93 5.39
CA VAL A 84 -1.19 2.90 5.16
C VAL A 84 -1.75 1.52 5.46
N VAL A 85 -1.63 0.61 4.49
CA VAL A 85 -2.09 -0.78 4.59
C VAL A 85 -0.87 -1.71 4.61
N SER A 86 -0.80 -2.57 5.62
CA SER A 86 0.13 -3.68 5.65
C SER A 86 -0.47 -4.86 4.88
N PHE A 87 0.07 -5.19 3.70
CA PHE A 87 -0.45 -6.26 2.86
C PHE A 87 0.44 -7.50 2.92
N GLY A 88 -0.03 -8.51 3.66
CA GLY A 88 0.64 -9.78 3.86
C GLY A 88 1.34 -9.92 5.22
N ALA A 89 1.69 -11.17 5.53
CA ALA A 89 2.35 -11.53 6.79
C ALA A 89 3.76 -10.92 6.91
N CYS A 90 4.46 -10.75 5.79
CA CYS A 90 5.80 -10.18 5.77
C CYS A 90 5.80 -8.69 6.16
N ALA A 91 4.90 -7.89 5.61
CA ALA A 91 4.76 -6.49 5.98
C ALA A 91 4.27 -6.32 7.42
N SER A 92 3.42 -7.25 7.89
CA SER A 92 2.79 -7.17 9.22
C SER A 92 3.73 -7.55 10.36
N ALA A 93 4.56 -8.58 10.19
CA ALA A 93 5.38 -9.13 11.28
C ALA A 93 6.68 -9.80 10.82
N GLY A 94 7.14 -9.55 9.58
CA GLY A 94 8.26 -10.27 8.96
C GLY A 94 7.88 -11.64 8.37
N GLY A 95 6.69 -12.16 8.69
CA GLY A 95 6.11 -13.34 8.05
C GLY A 95 6.97 -14.60 8.20
N PRO A 96 7.16 -15.40 7.15
CA PRO A 96 8.07 -16.56 7.16
C PRO A 96 9.53 -16.21 7.50
N TYR A 97 9.91 -14.93 7.43
CA TYR A 97 11.25 -14.42 7.68
C TYR A 97 11.38 -13.71 9.04
N TRP A 98 10.45 -13.95 9.97
CA TRP A 98 10.41 -13.28 11.28
C TRP A 98 11.68 -13.50 12.12
N ASP A 99 12.51 -14.50 11.85
CA ASP A 99 13.78 -14.77 12.54
C ASP A 99 15.03 -14.34 11.74
N SER A 100 14.84 -13.83 10.53
CA SER A 100 15.93 -13.35 9.68
C SER A 100 16.60 -12.08 10.23
N TYR A 101 17.93 -11.99 10.10
CA TYR A 101 18.74 -10.86 10.57
C TYR A 101 18.58 -9.57 9.73
N ALA A 102 17.94 -9.67 8.56
CA ALA A 102 17.86 -8.57 7.59
C ALA A 102 16.42 -8.10 7.32
N VAL A 103 15.46 -8.55 8.12
CA VAL A 103 14.03 -8.32 7.90
C VAL A 103 13.43 -7.57 9.08
N THR A 104 12.78 -6.46 8.79
CA THR A 104 12.02 -5.68 9.76
C THR A 104 10.75 -6.45 10.14
N LYS A 105 10.44 -6.52 11.44
CA LYS A 105 9.36 -7.39 11.97
C LYS A 105 8.01 -6.69 12.04
N GLY A 106 7.69 -5.91 11.01
CA GLY A 106 6.49 -5.11 10.94
C GLY A 106 6.76 -3.70 10.42
N ILE A 107 5.97 -3.25 9.46
CA ILE A 107 6.00 -1.88 8.93
C ILE A 107 5.54 -0.86 9.99
N ASP A 108 4.77 -1.31 10.99
CA ASP A 108 4.32 -0.54 12.14
C ASP A 108 5.45 -0.07 13.07
N GLN A 109 6.63 -0.69 12.99
CA GLN A 109 7.84 -0.19 13.65
C GLN A 109 8.38 1.09 13.01
N LEU A 110 8.01 1.35 11.75
CA LEU A 110 8.52 2.46 10.96
C LEU A 110 7.48 3.58 10.84
N THR A 111 6.20 3.23 10.65
CA THR A 111 5.14 4.21 10.39
C THR A 111 3.77 3.71 10.89
N PRO A 112 2.84 4.59 11.29
CA PRO A 112 1.49 4.18 11.66
C PRO A 112 0.77 3.44 10.51
N VAL A 113 0.23 2.27 10.82
CA VAL A 113 -0.57 1.42 9.93
C VAL A 113 -2.05 1.60 10.26
N ASP A 114 -2.86 1.84 9.24
CA ASP A 114 -4.31 2.02 9.38
C ASP A 114 -5.07 0.69 9.25
N ALA A 115 -4.58 -0.25 8.44
CA ALA A 115 -5.18 -1.58 8.32
C ALA A 115 -4.15 -2.67 8.01
N TYR A 116 -4.45 -3.90 8.43
CA TYR A 116 -3.65 -5.09 8.18
C TYR A 116 -4.47 -6.10 7.38
N VAL A 117 -3.90 -6.58 6.28
CA VAL A 117 -4.50 -7.65 5.47
C VAL A 117 -3.67 -8.93 5.64
N PRO A 118 -4.14 -9.89 6.45
CA PRO A 118 -3.39 -11.11 6.74
C PRO A 118 -3.38 -12.06 5.53
N GLY A 119 -2.23 -12.69 5.26
CA GLY A 119 -2.06 -13.71 4.22
C GLY A 119 -0.61 -13.87 3.75
N CYS A 120 -0.31 -14.90 2.96
CA CYS A 120 1.04 -15.17 2.44
C CYS A 120 1.02 -15.88 1.05
N PRO A 121 0.56 -15.21 -0.03
CA PRO A 121 0.02 -13.85 -0.03
C PRO A 121 -1.49 -13.82 0.32
N PRO A 122 -2.06 -12.66 0.70
CA PRO A 122 -3.50 -12.53 0.94
C PRO A 122 -4.29 -12.59 -0.37
N PRO A 123 -5.54 -13.07 -0.37
CA PRO A 123 -6.35 -13.08 -1.59
C PRO A 123 -6.65 -11.63 -2.06
N PRO A 124 -6.73 -11.38 -3.38
CA PRO A 124 -6.97 -10.05 -3.94
C PRO A 124 -8.23 -9.37 -3.41
N ASP A 125 -9.29 -10.15 -3.20
CA ASP A 125 -10.57 -9.67 -2.69
C ASP A 125 -10.45 -9.08 -1.27
N ALA A 126 -9.53 -9.59 -0.45
CA ALA A 126 -9.30 -9.04 0.88
C ALA A 126 -8.72 -7.62 0.83
N LEU A 127 -7.89 -7.32 -0.17
CA LEU A 127 -7.40 -5.96 -0.39
C LEU A 127 -8.54 -5.04 -0.84
N ASN A 128 -9.39 -5.48 -1.77
CA ASN A 128 -10.54 -4.70 -2.24
C ASN A 128 -11.45 -4.27 -1.09
N ARG A 129 -11.82 -5.21 -0.21
CA ARG A 129 -12.65 -4.94 0.97
C ARG A 129 -11.97 -3.96 1.93
N THR A 130 -10.68 -4.15 2.19
CA THR A 130 -9.92 -3.26 3.09
C THR A 130 -9.88 -1.83 2.54
N VAL A 131 -9.70 -1.64 1.24
CA VAL A 131 -9.75 -0.32 0.61
C VAL A 131 -11.16 0.27 0.68
N ALA A 132 -12.20 -0.53 0.47
CA ALA A 132 -13.59 -0.09 0.60
C ALA A 132 -13.90 0.39 2.02
N GLU A 133 -13.51 -0.38 3.04
CA GLU A 133 -13.66 -0.03 4.45
C GLU A 133 -12.92 1.28 4.80
N LEU A 134 -11.64 1.40 4.41
CA LEU A 134 -10.82 2.59 4.70
C LEU A 134 -11.32 3.85 3.99
N THR A 135 -12.03 3.68 2.87
CA THR A 135 -12.60 4.78 2.10
C THR A 135 -14.10 4.96 2.37
N GLU A 136 -14.66 4.28 3.37
CA GLU A 136 -16.08 4.36 3.74
C GLU A 136 -17.02 4.16 2.53
N ARG A 137 -16.59 3.36 1.55
CA ARG A 137 -17.43 2.95 0.43
C ARG A 137 -18.03 1.59 0.75
N ALA A 138 -19.36 1.51 0.71
CA ALA A 138 -20.04 0.22 0.77
C ALA A 138 -19.67 -0.59 -0.48
N ASP A 139 -19.30 -1.86 -0.28
CA ASP A 139 -18.95 -2.83 -1.33
C ASP A 139 -19.97 -2.79 -2.48
N VAL A 140 -19.48 -2.63 -3.72
CA VAL A 140 -20.25 -2.84 -4.96
C VAL A 140 -20.01 -4.26 -5.45
#